data_AF-R6Q6J5-F1
#
_entry.id   AF-R6Q6J5-F1
#
_cell.length_a   1.000
_cell.length_b   1.000
_cell.length_c   1.000
_cell.angle_alpha   90.00
_cell.angle_beta   90.00
_cell.angle_gamma   90.00
#
_symmetry.space_group_name_H-M   'P 1'
#
loop_
_entity.id
_entity.type
_entity.pdbx_description
1 polymer ?
#
loop_
_entity_poly.entity_id
_entity_poly.type
_entity_poly.pdbx_seq_one_letter_code
_entity_poly.pdbx_strand_id
1 'polypeptide(L)'
;MLHHSLNEKKNSTFANKNSKQIIVMNKLLIMLFSLLTVVILSSCDEVKDSPLLFNATSNTNPEYIRVSYYPEEIGYTLYPKVSKYFIYSYTYIDGDLELTCTNCDNINYSLDCNFGIVKNNKGENISATEEEVGVSVKNTDNKTLRIHFAKLKDEDLPTGFLGARATIKVYGRVGGKDVTTNISVYRSNLRKQPDDDISKK
;
A
#
# COMPACT_ATOMS: atom_id res chain seq x y z
N MET A 1 -64.54 -54.31 -19.61
CA MET A 1 -63.26 -54.01 -18.93
C MET A 1 -62.16 -53.62 -19.94
N LEU A 2 -62.28 -52.50 -20.67
CA LEU A 2 -61.24 -52.05 -21.62
C LEU A 2 -60.95 -50.55 -21.60
N HIS A 3 -61.70 -49.74 -20.83
CA HIS A 3 -61.51 -48.29 -20.78
C HIS A 3 -60.46 -47.79 -19.79
N HIS A 4 -59.92 -48.63 -18.91
CA HIS A 4 -58.98 -48.18 -17.87
C HIS A 4 -57.51 -48.17 -18.31
N SER A 5 -57.15 -48.93 -19.37
CA SER A 5 -55.75 -49.14 -19.79
C SER A 5 -55.18 -48.03 -20.68
N LEU A 6 -56.02 -47.33 -21.45
CA LEU A 6 -55.56 -46.29 -22.40
C LEU A 6 -55.29 -44.93 -21.74
N ASN A 7 -55.96 -44.61 -20.63
CA ASN A 7 -55.74 -43.34 -19.91
C ASN A 7 -54.41 -43.31 -19.14
N GLU A 8 -53.94 -44.44 -18.61
CA GLU A 8 -52.66 -44.50 -17.91
C GLU A 8 -51.46 -44.32 -18.84
N LYS A 9 -51.53 -44.85 -20.07
CA LYS A 9 -50.45 -44.70 -21.07
C LYS A 9 -50.31 -43.26 -21.59
N LYS A 10 -51.41 -42.51 -21.74
CA LYS A 10 -51.35 -41.10 -22.17
C LYS A 10 -50.74 -40.20 -21.09
N ASN A 11 -51.14 -40.40 -19.82
CA ASN A 11 -50.64 -39.60 -18.71
C ASN A 11 -49.16 -39.86 -18.40
N SER A 12 -48.68 -41.11 -18.52
CA SER A 12 -47.26 -41.43 -18.31
C SER A 12 -46.35 -40.83 -19.40
N THR A 13 -46.84 -40.76 -20.65
CA THR A 13 -46.07 -40.20 -21.77
C THR A 13 -45.96 -38.67 -21.68
N PHE A 14 -47.02 -37.97 -21.27
CA PHE A 14 -47.00 -36.52 -21.03
C PHE A 14 -46.12 -36.14 -19.83
N ALA A 15 -46.19 -36.89 -18.73
CA ALA A 15 -45.32 -36.69 -17.56
C ALA A 15 -43.83 -36.91 -17.88
N ASN A 16 -43.51 -37.89 -18.73
CA ASN A 16 -42.14 -38.17 -19.18
C ASN A 16 -41.58 -37.07 -20.10
N LYS A 17 -42.42 -36.49 -20.97
CA LYS A 17 -42.00 -35.37 -21.85
C LYS A 17 -41.76 -34.08 -21.05
N ASN A 18 -42.64 -33.77 -20.11
CA ASN A 18 -42.50 -32.59 -19.25
C ASN A 18 -41.31 -32.72 -18.29
N SER A 19 -41.07 -33.90 -17.71
CA SER A 19 -39.91 -34.14 -16.84
C SER A 19 -38.58 -34.03 -17.60
N LYS A 20 -38.49 -34.57 -18.83
CA LYS A 20 -37.30 -34.37 -19.69
C LYS A 20 -37.05 -32.91 -20.03
N GLN A 21 -38.11 -32.14 -20.32
CA GLN A 21 -37.99 -30.72 -20.63
C GLN A 21 -37.52 -29.89 -19.42
N ILE A 22 -38.03 -30.22 -18.21
CA ILE A 22 -37.58 -29.61 -16.94
C ILE A 22 -36.11 -29.94 -16.67
N ILE A 23 -35.67 -31.19 -16.90
CA ILE A 23 -34.27 -31.59 -16.71
C ILE A 23 -33.35 -30.83 -17.68
N VAL A 24 -33.75 -30.67 -18.94
CA VAL A 24 -32.96 -29.93 -19.95
C VAL A 24 -32.90 -28.44 -19.63
N MET A 25 -34.02 -27.84 -19.19
CA MET A 25 -34.08 -26.43 -18.80
C MET A 25 -33.25 -26.17 -17.54
N ASN A 26 -33.23 -27.08 -16.57
CA ASN A 26 -32.35 -27.01 -15.40
C ASN A 26 -30.86 -27.11 -15.79
N LYS A 27 -30.49 -27.97 -16.75
CA LYS A 27 -29.11 -28.05 -17.23
C LYS A 27 -28.66 -26.77 -17.94
N LEU A 28 -29.54 -26.16 -18.73
CA LEU A 28 -29.27 -24.89 -19.40
C LEU A 28 -29.11 -23.75 -18.38
N LEU A 29 -29.97 -23.72 -17.36
CA LEU A 29 -29.91 -22.75 -16.28
C LEU A 29 -28.60 -22.88 -15.48
N ILE A 30 -28.20 -24.11 -15.15
CA ILE A 30 -26.93 -24.39 -14.46
C ILE A 30 -25.73 -23.99 -15.33
N MET A 31 -25.76 -24.22 -16.65
CA MET A 31 -24.73 -23.75 -17.58
C MET A 31 -24.63 -22.22 -17.64
N LEU A 32 -25.77 -21.52 -17.67
CA LEU A 32 -25.81 -20.06 -17.64
C LEU A 32 -25.25 -19.49 -16.33
N PHE A 33 -25.60 -20.09 -15.18
CA PHE A 33 -25.04 -19.71 -13.88
C PHE A 33 -23.53 -20.00 -13.77
N SER A 34 -23.05 -21.10 -14.35
CA SER A 34 -21.61 -21.40 -14.38
C SER A 34 -20.83 -20.49 -15.31
N LEU A 35 -21.40 -20.08 -16.45
CA LEU A 35 -20.76 -19.07 -17.31
C LEU A 35 -20.71 -17.69 -16.63
N LEU A 36 -21.79 -17.28 -15.96
CA LEU A 36 -21.86 -15.99 -15.29
C LEU A 36 -20.88 -15.91 -14.10
N THR A 37 -20.72 -17.00 -13.35
CA THR A 37 -19.72 -17.08 -12.27
C THR A 37 -18.29 -17.04 -12.81
N VAL A 38 -18.00 -17.68 -13.94
CA VAL A 38 -16.68 -17.58 -14.60
C VAL A 38 -16.41 -16.16 -15.09
N VAL A 39 -17.40 -15.45 -15.66
CA VAL A 39 -17.25 -14.05 -16.13
C VAL A 39 -17.06 -13.06 -14.97
N ILE A 40 -17.71 -13.28 -13.83
CA ILE A 40 -17.51 -12.44 -12.62
C ILE A 40 -16.15 -12.72 -11.97
N LEU A 41 -15.63 -13.96 -12.03
CA LEU A 41 -14.31 -14.32 -11.48
C LEU A 41 -13.15 -14.04 -12.46
N SER A 42 -13.45 -13.85 -13.74
CA SER A 42 -12.49 -13.46 -14.78
C SER A 42 -12.61 -12.01 -15.21
N SER A 43 -13.46 -11.21 -14.55
CA SER A 43 -13.26 -9.76 -14.58
C SER A 43 -11.90 -9.55 -13.94
N CYS A 44 -10.87 -9.36 -14.78
CA CYS A 44 -9.55 -8.97 -14.38
C CYS A 44 -9.69 -7.98 -13.23
N ASP A 45 -9.15 -8.34 -12.06
CA ASP A 45 -8.86 -7.36 -11.03
C ASP A 45 -8.33 -6.14 -11.77
N GLU A 46 -9.04 -5.02 -11.68
CA GLU A 46 -8.53 -3.76 -12.19
C GLU A 46 -7.12 -3.67 -11.65
N VAL A 47 -6.12 -3.66 -12.54
CA VAL A 47 -4.72 -3.54 -12.14
C VAL A 47 -4.64 -2.21 -11.41
N LYS A 48 -4.80 -2.28 -10.08
CA LYS A 48 -4.66 -1.13 -9.19
C LYS A 48 -3.29 -0.58 -9.51
N ASP A 49 -3.26 0.71 -9.83
CA ASP A 49 -2.05 1.37 -10.29
C ASP A 49 -0.90 1.02 -9.33
N SER A 50 0.12 0.35 -9.85
CA SER A 50 1.22 -0.11 -9.02
C SER A 50 1.91 1.11 -8.40
N PRO A 51 2.08 1.17 -7.07
CA PRO A 51 2.76 2.30 -6.44
C PRO A 51 4.20 2.40 -6.98
N LEU A 52 4.81 3.57 -6.85
CA LEU A 52 6.25 3.69 -7.08
C LEU A 52 6.98 2.81 -6.07
N LEU A 53 7.82 1.91 -6.59
CA LEU A 53 8.60 0.97 -5.80
C LEU A 53 10.05 1.45 -5.72
N PHE A 54 10.60 1.46 -4.52
CA PHE A 54 11.96 1.88 -4.21
C PHE A 54 12.76 0.77 -3.53
N ASN A 55 14.04 0.68 -3.90
CA ASN A 55 15.04 -0.07 -3.15
C ASN A 55 16.01 0.88 -2.47
N ALA A 56 16.41 0.55 -1.24
CA ALA A 56 17.54 1.21 -0.60
C ALA A 56 18.84 0.70 -1.23
N THR A 57 19.55 1.58 -1.94
CA THR A 57 20.78 1.26 -2.67
C THR A 57 22.04 1.63 -1.90
N SER A 58 21.94 2.62 -1.01
CA SER A 58 23.01 3.04 -0.11
C SER A 58 22.42 3.56 1.20
N ASN A 59 23.09 3.28 2.32
CA ASN A 59 22.76 3.81 3.64
C ASN A 59 24.04 3.92 4.45
N THR A 60 24.44 5.13 4.83
CA THR A 60 25.71 5.36 5.54
C THR A 60 25.65 4.90 7.00
N ASN A 61 24.46 4.83 7.60
CA ASN A 61 24.26 4.45 9.00
C ASN A 61 23.10 3.45 9.14
N PRO A 62 23.23 2.23 8.57
CA PRO A 62 22.14 1.27 8.56
C PRO A 62 21.71 0.84 9.96
N GLU A 63 22.58 0.95 10.97
CA GLU A 63 22.22 0.66 12.36
C GLU A 63 21.14 1.61 12.92
N TYR A 64 21.13 2.86 12.46
CA TYR A 64 20.31 3.95 12.98
C TYR A 64 19.23 4.44 12.01
N ILE A 65 19.43 4.31 10.70
CA ILE A 65 18.47 4.67 9.66
C ILE A 65 17.87 3.39 9.09
N ARG A 66 16.57 3.18 9.31
CA ARG A 66 15.82 2.02 8.79
C ARG A 66 14.79 2.47 7.78
N VAL A 67 14.62 1.65 6.74
CA VAL A 67 13.59 1.84 5.73
C VAL A 67 12.67 0.63 5.78
N SER A 68 11.38 0.87 5.91
CA SER A 68 10.33 -0.14 5.89
C SER A 68 9.35 0.18 4.77
N TYR A 69 8.91 -0.85 4.06
CA TYR A 69 7.84 -0.75 3.08
C TYR A 69 6.67 -1.61 3.53
N TYR A 70 5.50 -0.98 3.68
CA TYR A 70 4.26 -1.67 3.99
C TYR A 70 3.40 -1.66 2.72
N PRO A 71 3.26 -2.80 2.04
CA PRO A 71 2.35 -2.90 0.89
C PRO A 71 0.91 -2.72 1.35
N GLU A 72 0.04 -2.26 0.44
CA GLU A 72 -1.41 -2.27 0.66
C GLU A 72 -1.86 -3.71 0.96
N GLU A 73 -2.42 -3.93 2.16
CA GLU A 73 -3.03 -5.22 2.49
C GLU A 73 -4.39 -5.34 1.81
N ILE A 74 -4.61 -6.44 1.08
CA ILE A 74 -5.91 -6.79 0.51
C ILE A 74 -6.73 -7.51 1.58
N GLY A 75 -7.76 -6.87 2.14
CA GLY A 75 -8.69 -7.47 3.10
C GLY A 75 -9.33 -6.50 4.09
N TYR A 76 -10.12 -7.02 5.05
CA TYR A 76 -10.62 -6.25 6.20
C TYR A 76 -9.53 -6.18 7.28
N THR A 77 -8.52 -5.31 7.10
CA THR A 77 -7.50 -5.08 8.13
C THR A 77 -7.57 -3.66 8.68
N LEU A 78 -7.07 -3.47 9.91
CA LEU A 78 -6.92 -2.17 10.57
C LEU A 78 -5.73 -1.36 10.01
N TYR A 79 -5.01 -1.92 9.04
CA TYR A 79 -3.80 -1.37 8.44
C TYR A 79 -4.12 -0.45 7.25
N PRO A 80 -3.20 0.48 6.89
CA PRO A 80 -3.49 1.49 5.88
C PRO A 80 -3.79 0.88 4.51
N LYS A 81 -4.91 1.32 3.91
CA LYS A 81 -5.37 0.96 2.56
C LYS A 81 -4.50 1.51 1.41
N VAL A 82 -3.27 1.95 1.70
CA VAL A 82 -2.34 2.53 0.72
C VAL A 82 -0.94 2.08 1.10
N SER A 83 -0.16 1.63 0.13
CA SER A 83 1.25 1.28 0.32
C SER A 83 2.04 2.47 0.86
N LYS A 84 2.88 2.27 1.87
CA LYS A 84 3.63 3.34 2.54
C LYS A 84 5.09 2.97 2.77
N TYR A 85 5.98 3.90 2.43
CA TYR A 85 7.37 3.86 2.87
C TYR A 85 7.51 4.63 4.18
N PHE A 86 8.26 4.04 5.10
CA PHE A 86 8.56 4.66 6.38
C PHE A 86 10.06 4.58 6.63
N ILE A 87 10.66 5.74 6.90
CA ILE A 87 12.08 5.85 7.24
C ILE A 87 12.16 6.31 8.69
N TYR A 88 12.81 5.51 9.53
CA TYR A 88 13.06 5.88 10.92
C TYR A 88 14.54 6.13 11.14
N SER A 89 14.88 7.29 11.68
CA SER A 89 16.21 7.61 12.19
C SER A 89 16.16 7.59 13.72
N TYR A 90 16.73 6.55 14.35
CA TYR A 90 16.70 6.31 15.81
C TYR A 90 17.61 7.24 16.63
N THR A 91 18.11 8.30 16.00
CA THR A 91 18.88 9.38 16.61
C THR A 91 19.00 10.54 15.62
N TYR A 92 19.60 11.65 16.04
CA TYR A 92 19.87 12.84 15.21
C TYR A 92 21.30 12.87 14.70
N ILE A 93 21.79 11.76 14.15
CA ILE A 93 23.12 11.69 13.54
C ILE A 93 23.11 12.16 12.09
N ASP A 94 24.31 12.51 11.61
CA ASP A 94 24.56 12.79 10.21
C ASP A 94 24.54 11.50 9.37
N GLY A 95 23.97 11.52 8.17
CA GLY A 95 24.01 10.38 7.26
C GLY A 95 23.27 10.58 5.94
N ASP A 96 23.47 9.66 5.01
CA ASP A 96 22.81 9.61 3.72
C ASP A 96 22.07 8.28 3.53
N LEU A 97 20.91 8.35 2.88
CA LEU A 97 20.15 7.21 2.39
C LEU A 97 19.79 7.46 0.93
N GLU A 98 20.06 6.48 0.07
CA GLU A 98 19.65 6.52 -1.33
C GLU A 98 18.54 5.51 -1.58
N LEU A 99 17.44 6.00 -2.16
CA LEU A 99 16.29 5.21 -2.59
C LEU A 99 16.13 5.32 -4.11
N THR A 100 16.37 4.24 -4.82
CA THR A 100 16.23 4.20 -6.29
C THR A 100 14.91 3.55 -6.67
N CYS A 101 14.13 4.25 -7.50
CA CYS A 101 12.90 3.71 -8.07
C CYS A 101 13.21 2.53 -9.00
N THR A 102 12.46 1.44 -8.87
CA THR A 102 12.70 0.19 -9.61
C THR A 102 11.70 -0.06 -10.73
N ASN A 103 10.58 0.65 -10.73
CA ASN A 103 9.50 0.47 -11.71
C ASN A 103 9.15 1.75 -12.49
N CYS A 104 10.00 2.77 -12.42
CA CYS A 104 9.81 4.03 -13.12
C CYS A 104 11.12 4.58 -13.69
N ASP A 105 11.00 5.37 -14.78
CA ASP A 105 12.16 5.97 -15.46
C ASP A 105 12.52 7.35 -14.93
N ASN A 106 11.53 8.06 -14.37
CA ASN A 106 11.71 9.40 -13.82
C ASN A 106 10.78 9.62 -12.61
N ILE A 107 11.28 10.35 -11.63
CA ILE A 107 10.56 10.82 -10.46
C ILE A 107 10.71 12.33 -10.28
N ASN A 108 9.70 12.93 -9.69
CA ASN A 108 9.78 14.24 -9.07
C ASN A 108 9.30 14.13 -7.62
N TYR A 109 9.57 15.12 -6.78
CA TYR A 109 9.12 15.10 -5.39
C TYR A 109 8.75 16.49 -4.88
N SER A 110 7.94 16.48 -3.82
CA SER A 110 7.77 17.62 -2.92
C SER A 110 8.09 17.17 -1.49
N LEU A 111 8.51 18.12 -0.66
CA LEU A 111 8.95 17.87 0.70
C LEU A 111 8.18 18.76 1.68
N ASP A 112 7.52 18.14 2.64
CA ASP A 112 6.82 18.82 3.73
C ASP A 112 7.46 18.48 5.07
N CYS A 113 7.95 19.49 5.79
CA CYS A 113 8.69 19.33 7.04
C CYS A 113 7.87 19.84 8.25
N ASN A 114 7.95 19.12 9.37
CA ASN A 114 7.29 19.50 10.61
C ASN A 114 7.99 18.93 11.84
N PHE A 115 7.83 19.63 12.97
CA PHE A 115 8.14 19.09 14.29
C PHE A 115 6.87 18.59 14.97
N GLY A 116 6.94 17.42 15.61
CA GLY A 116 5.96 17.03 16.61
C GLY A 116 6.32 17.69 17.95
N ILE A 117 5.36 18.35 18.60
CA ILE A 117 5.54 18.99 19.90
C ILE A 117 4.39 18.63 20.86
N VAL A 118 4.63 18.78 22.17
CA VAL A 118 3.58 18.81 23.20
C VAL A 118 3.35 20.26 23.62
N LYS A 119 2.11 20.71 23.49
CA LYS A 119 1.65 22.01 23.97
C LYS A 119 0.35 21.82 24.73
N ASN A 120 0.24 22.38 25.94
CA ASN A 120 -0.97 22.27 26.77
C ASN A 120 -1.46 20.81 26.96
N ASN A 121 -0.53 19.87 27.18
CA ASN A 121 -0.79 18.42 27.30
C ASN A 121 -1.42 17.78 26.05
N LYS A 122 -1.27 18.38 24.87
CA LYS A 122 -1.71 17.83 23.58
C LYS A 122 -0.54 17.74 22.61
N GLY A 123 -0.48 16.65 21.84
CA GLY A 123 0.47 16.48 20.75
C GLY A 123 -0.01 17.26 19.52
N GLU A 124 0.86 18.09 18.96
CA GLU A 124 0.59 18.93 17.79
C GLU A 124 1.77 18.84 16.81
N ASN A 125 1.52 19.05 15.51
CA ASN A 125 2.60 19.23 14.53
C ASN A 125 2.69 20.71 14.17
N ILE A 126 3.89 21.27 14.22
CA ILE A 126 4.18 22.63 13.75
C ILE A 126 4.99 22.55 12.46
N SER A 127 4.71 23.43 11.49
CA SER A 127 5.50 23.53 10.27
C SER A 127 6.95 23.90 10.61
N ALA A 128 7.89 23.33 9.88
CA ALA A 128 9.31 23.56 10.00
C ALA A 128 9.95 23.55 8.61
N THR A 129 11.18 24.02 8.53
CA THR A 129 12.03 24.00 7.34
C THR A 129 12.84 22.71 7.24
N GLU A 130 13.40 22.43 6.06
CA GLU A 130 14.33 21.31 5.83
C GLU A 130 15.54 21.34 6.78
N GLU A 131 16.09 22.54 7.00
CA GLU A 131 17.24 22.78 7.86
C GLU A 131 16.90 22.46 9.33
N GLU A 132 15.77 22.98 9.81
CA GLU A 132 15.32 22.75 11.19
C GLU A 132 15.09 21.25 11.48
N VAL A 133 14.44 20.51 10.57
CA VAL A 133 14.24 19.07 10.78
C VAL A 133 15.48 18.24 10.42
N GLY A 134 16.50 18.87 9.83
CA GLY A 134 17.73 18.25 9.34
C GLY A 134 17.47 17.15 8.30
N VAL A 135 16.50 17.38 7.40
CA VAL A 135 16.20 16.45 6.30
C VAL A 135 16.18 17.25 5.01
N SER A 136 17.11 16.93 4.12
CA SER A 136 17.09 17.45 2.74
C SER A 136 17.00 16.29 1.76
N VAL A 137 16.36 16.52 0.63
CA VAL A 137 16.14 15.51 -0.40
C VAL A 137 16.62 16.08 -1.73
N LYS A 138 17.26 15.25 -2.55
CA LYS A 138 17.63 15.57 -3.92
C LYS A 138 17.31 14.41 -4.86
N ASN A 139 16.87 14.73 -6.07
CA ASN A 139 16.87 13.78 -7.17
C ASN A 139 18.24 13.83 -7.86
N THR A 140 18.93 12.71 -7.97
CA THR A 140 20.34 12.66 -8.41
C THR A 140 20.54 12.14 -9.84
N ASP A 141 19.65 11.29 -10.34
CA ASP A 141 19.76 10.63 -11.65
C ASP A 141 18.40 10.45 -12.33
N ASN A 142 17.46 11.35 -12.03
CA ASN A 142 16.05 11.31 -12.39
C ASN A 142 15.24 10.18 -11.74
N LYS A 143 15.83 9.18 -11.07
CA LYS A 143 15.08 8.05 -10.48
C LYS A 143 15.47 7.71 -9.04
N THR A 144 16.51 8.36 -8.51
CA THR A 144 17.08 8.12 -7.18
C THR A 144 16.92 9.35 -6.30
N LEU A 145 16.23 9.16 -5.18
CA LEU A 145 16.17 10.13 -4.09
C LEU A 145 17.37 9.90 -3.17
N ARG A 146 18.24 10.91 -3.06
CA ARG A 146 19.23 10.99 -1.98
C ARG A 146 18.65 11.82 -0.85
N ILE A 147 18.48 11.20 0.31
CA ILE A 147 17.96 11.79 1.53
C ILE A 147 19.14 11.98 2.46
N HIS A 148 19.48 13.24 2.74
CA HIS A 148 20.52 13.58 3.70
C HIS A 148 19.89 13.96 5.04
N PHE A 149 20.37 13.30 6.09
CA PHE A 149 20.05 13.54 7.48
C PHE A 149 21.17 14.37 8.09
N ALA A 150 20.91 15.63 8.41
CA ALA A 150 21.88 16.47 9.11
C ALA A 150 21.84 16.18 10.62
N LYS A 151 22.98 16.26 11.29
CA LYS A 151 23.04 16.16 12.75
C LYS A 151 22.23 17.28 13.39
N LEU A 152 21.32 16.95 14.32
CA LEU A 152 20.61 17.95 15.13
C LEU A 152 21.21 18.00 16.54
N LYS A 153 21.11 19.18 17.16
CA LYS A 153 21.49 19.37 18.56
C LYS A 153 20.25 19.68 19.38
N ASP A 154 20.23 19.21 20.62
CA ASP A 154 19.08 19.39 21.50
C ASP A 154 18.78 20.87 21.79
N GLU A 155 19.80 21.75 21.74
CA GLU A 155 19.68 23.20 21.93
C GLU A 155 18.87 23.91 20.84
N ASP A 156 18.81 23.32 19.64
CA ASP A 156 18.11 23.88 18.47
C ASP A 156 16.65 23.39 18.37
N LEU A 157 16.23 22.48 19.26
CA LEU A 157 14.91 21.85 19.21
C LEU A 157 13.85 22.70 19.92
N PRO A 158 12.61 22.76 19.39
CA PRO A 158 11.55 23.53 20.01
C PRO A 158 11.16 22.98 21.40
N THR A 159 10.62 23.84 22.25
CA THR A 159 10.07 23.40 23.55
C THR A 159 8.97 22.36 23.36
N GLY A 160 9.01 21.28 24.15
CA GLY A 160 8.02 20.20 24.08
C GLY A 160 8.24 19.24 22.91
N PHE A 161 9.39 19.28 22.25
CA PHE A 161 9.71 18.43 21.10
C PHE A 161 9.53 16.93 21.34
N LEU A 162 8.92 16.26 20.35
CA LEU A 162 8.66 14.82 20.31
C LEU A 162 9.40 14.11 19.16
N GLY A 163 9.88 14.85 18.17
CA GLY A 163 10.53 14.29 16.99
C GLY A 163 10.43 15.20 15.77
N ALA A 164 11.39 15.05 14.88
CA ALA A 164 11.42 15.75 13.60
C ALA A 164 10.85 14.85 12.51
N ARG A 165 10.06 15.43 11.60
CA ARG A 165 9.30 14.69 10.59
C ARG A 165 9.44 15.34 9.23
N ALA A 166 9.48 14.51 8.21
CA ALA A 166 9.36 14.96 6.83
C ALA A 166 8.45 14.00 6.05
N THR A 167 7.64 14.53 5.14
CA THR A 167 6.90 13.73 4.17
C THR A 167 7.45 14.05 2.80
N ILE A 168 8.01 13.04 2.13
CA ILE A 168 8.46 13.14 0.75
C ILE A 168 7.34 12.54 -0.10
N LYS A 169 6.63 13.40 -0.83
CA LYS A 169 5.63 12.95 -1.79
C LYS A 169 6.31 12.83 -3.14
N VAL A 170 6.30 11.61 -3.70
CA VAL A 170 7.04 11.27 -4.91
C VAL A 170 6.07 10.97 -6.04
N TYR A 171 6.34 11.55 -7.19
CA TYR A 171 5.52 11.48 -8.40
C TYR A 171 6.32 10.80 -9.50
N GLY A 172 5.69 9.96 -10.31
CA GLY A 172 6.35 9.29 -11.42
C GLY A 172 5.35 8.59 -12.34
N ARG A 173 5.88 7.84 -13.31
CA ARG A 173 5.06 7.05 -14.25
C ARG A 173 5.42 5.57 -14.21
N VAL A 174 4.41 4.72 -14.16
CA VAL A 174 4.52 3.25 -14.23
C VAL A 174 3.51 2.75 -15.25
N GLY A 175 3.96 2.00 -16.27
CA GLY A 175 3.06 1.47 -17.31
C GLY A 175 2.26 2.55 -18.06
N GLY A 176 2.82 3.75 -18.22
CA GLY A 176 2.18 4.88 -18.90
C GLY A 176 1.17 5.68 -18.06
N LYS A 177 0.97 5.33 -16.78
CA LYS A 177 0.08 6.05 -15.87
C LYS A 177 0.86 6.85 -14.84
N ASP A 178 0.33 8.01 -14.48
CA ASP A 178 0.85 8.84 -13.41
C ASP A 178 0.50 8.22 -12.05
N VAL A 179 1.52 7.99 -11.22
CA VAL A 179 1.41 7.39 -9.89
C VAL A 179 2.11 8.23 -8.84
N THR A 180 1.69 8.08 -7.59
CA THR A 180 2.27 8.81 -6.46
C THR A 180 2.48 7.87 -5.29
N THR A 181 3.56 8.09 -4.54
CA THR A 181 3.78 7.44 -3.24
C THR A 181 4.23 8.46 -2.21
N ASN A 182 4.03 8.15 -0.93
CA ASN A 182 4.52 8.96 0.17
C ASN A 182 5.59 8.17 0.93
N ILE A 183 6.69 8.85 1.22
CA ILE A 183 7.76 8.38 2.09
C ILE A 183 7.72 9.23 3.35
N SER A 184 7.32 8.62 4.46
CA SER A 184 7.28 9.29 5.76
C SER A 184 8.62 9.10 6.47
N VAL A 185 9.28 10.20 6.79
CA VAL A 185 10.52 10.23 7.57
C VAL A 185 10.21 10.65 9.00
N TYR A 186 10.65 9.87 9.96
CA TYR A 186 10.54 10.18 11.38
C TYR A 186 11.90 10.05 12.05
N ARG A 187 12.33 11.11 12.74
CA ARG A 187 13.59 11.16 13.48
C ARG A 187 13.30 11.32 14.96
N SER A 188 13.78 10.40 15.78
CA SER A 188 13.63 10.47 17.23
C SER A 188 14.77 9.78 17.97
N ASN A 189 15.14 10.33 19.12
CA ASN A 189 16.10 9.70 20.05
C ASN A 189 15.47 8.55 20.87
N LEU A 190 14.21 8.18 20.62
CA LEU A 190 13.62 6.99 21.19
C LEU A 190 14.36 5.76 20.64
N ARG A 191 15.06 5.04 21.51
CA ARG A 191 15.85 3.84 21.17
C ARG A 191 15.04 2.88 20.30
N LYS A 192 15.72 2.27 19.32
CA LYS A 192 15.22 1.12 18.55
C LYS A 192 14.57 0.11 19.49
N GLN A 193 13.26 -0.10 19.34
CA GLN A 193 12.63 -1.24 20.00
C GLN A 193 13.11 -2.51 19.28
N PRO A 194 13.51 -3.56 20.01
CA PRO A 194 13.97 -4.82 19.41
C PRO A 194 12.96 -5.45 18.43
N ASP A 195 11.68 -5.11 18.58
CA ASP A 195 10.56 -5.70 17.86
C ASP A 195 10.28 -5.05 16.49
N ASP A 196 11.00 -3.97 16.12
CA ASP A 196 10.85 -3.32 14.80
C ASP A 196 11.46 -4.16 13.65
N ASP A 197 12.17 -5.24 13.96
CA ASP A 197 12.62 -6.25 12.99
C ASP A 197 11.48 -7.25 12.68
N ILE A 198 10.45 -6.79 11.96
CA ILE A 198 9.37 -7.65 11.42
C ILE A 198 9.87 -8.50 10.22
N SER A 199 11.18 -8.66 10.04
CA SER A 199 11.74 -9.64 9.10
C SER A 199 11.68 -11.09 9.64
N LYS A 200 11.12 -11.30 10.84
CA LYS A 200 10.90 -12.61 11.46
C LYS A 200 9.45 -12.81 11.87
N LYS A 201 8.53 -12.89 10.92
CA LYS A 201 7.27 -13.62 11.07
C LYS A 201 6.89 -14.29 9.76
#